data_AF-A0A8S3QUV7-F1
#
_entry.id   AF-A0A8S3QUV7-F1
#
_cell.length_a   1.000
_cell.length_b   1.000
_cell.length_c   1.000
_cell.angle_alpha   90.00
_cell.angle_beta   90.00
_cell.angle_gamma   90.00
#
_symmetry.space_group_name_H-M   'P 1'
#
loop_
_entity.id
_entity.type
_entity.pdbx_description
1 polymer ?
#
loop_
_entity_poly.entity_id
_entity_poly.type
_entity_poly.pdbx_seq_one_letter_code
_entity_poly.pdbx_strand_id
1 'polypeptide(L)'
;MSGSAQKGLTYVYVNVTPVLLYGSVQEGQQYPTANMANNIFYSSVHDGLSNFAVNVANALMVGSASIPSEITDKQDDEFIEELHIVDELYFAQIESSQSENLSDDDGVGVCYVKYTEIDWTAYMQEVEGVVNGTYDYLKLKGDTGPLVYPAGFVYIYTALYYITDHGTNIKLGQYIFAVLYILSLVVIFDIYRRCKTIPPYAYIFMCCASYRIHSIYILRLFNDPIAMLFLYIAVDLFLQDKWSTGCLMFSLGVSVKMNVLLFAPALLVLLLVRHGTMATAKYLTICALPQIILAIPFLLVNPWGYIIQSFNLGRQFFYIWTVNWRLVPEDLFLDKKFQLLLLACHAVCLLLFFHFKWKRLYQCVRFRVWMKPLPHTLTSSQIILPLFTANFIGMCFSRSLHYQFYVWYFHTLHYILWSTALPSVVRILLLGCIELSWNTYPSTVFSSSLLHGSHFIILTSLWWSPLYTPQKKVMVASKMH
;
A
#
# COMPACT_ATOMS: atom_id res chain seq x y z
N MET A 1 -62.31 -21.83 25.75
CA MET A 1 -61.49 -20.86 26.52
C MET A 1 -60.05 -21.32 26.36
N SER A 2 -59.39 -20.82 25.32
CA SER A 2 -58.40 -19.72 25.35
C SER A 2 -57.04 -20.22 25.86
N GLY A 3 -55.94 -20.15 25.13
CA GLY A 3 -55.65 -19.61 23.81
C GLY A 3 -54.13 -19.65 23.60
N SER A 4 -53.70 -19.80 22.34
CA SER A 4 -52.53 -19.18 21.66
C SER A 4 -51.31 -18.75 22.49
N ALA A 5 -50.04 -18.96 22.13
CA ALA A 5 -49.44 -19.14 20.81
C ALA A 5 -47.96 -19.58 20.92
N GLN A 6 -47.48 -20.25 19.87
CA GLN A 6 -46.07 -20.37 19.51
C GLN A 6 -45.41 -18.98 19.32
N LYS A 7 -44.25 -18.77 19.95
CA LYS A 7 -43.17 -17.84 19.56
C LYS A 7 -41.88 -18.53 20.04
N GLY A 8 -40.94 -18.94 19.19
CA GLY A 8 -40.20 -18.11 18.25
C GLY A 8 -38.83 -17.82 18.86
N LEU A 9 -37.96 -18.83 18.95
CA LEU A 9 -36.56 -18.64 19.33
C LEU A 9 -35.78 -18.28 18.06
N THR A 10 -35.61 -16.99 17.89
CA THR A 10 -34.78 -16.34 16.89
C THR A 10 -33.32 -16.59 17.24
N TYR A 11 -32.64 -17.45 16.49
CA TYR A 11 -31.18 -17.45 16.49
C TYR A 11 -30.71 -16.19 15.76
N VAL A 12 -30.14 -15.24 16.50
CA VAL A 12 -29.41 -14.12 15.91
C VAL A 12 -27.98 -14.59 15.67
N TYR A 13 -27.75 -15.17 14.50
CA TYR A 13 -26.39 -15.30 13.97
C TYR A 13 -25.92 -13.91 13.54
N VAL A 14 -24.82 -13.39 14.09
CA VAL A 14 -24.04 -12.36 13.38
C VAL A 14 -23.22 -13.09 12.32
N ASN A 15 -23.93 -13.48 11.28
CA ASN A 15 -23.39 -14.11 10.10
C ASN A 15 -22.83 -12.95 9.24
N VAL A 16 -21.50 -12.84 9.11
CA VAL A 16 -20.91 -12.14 7.97
C VAL A 16 -21.05 -13.07 6.76
N THR A 17 -22.30 -13.35 6.38
CA THR A 17 -22.62 -13.98 5.12
C THR A 17 -22.27 -12.96 4.05
N PRO A 18 -21.49 -13.31 3.01
CA PRO A 18 -21.54 -12.53 1.79
C PRO A 18 -23.01 -12.51 1.37
N VAL A 19 -23.63 -11.34 1.25
CA VAL A 19 -24.93 -11.23 0.59
C VAL A 19 -24.70 -11.62 -0.87
N LEU A 20 -24.76 -12.92 -1.14
CA LEU A 20 -25.20 -13.45 -2.40
C LEU A 20 -26.62 -12.91 -2.55
N LEU A 21 -26.79 -11.90 -3.41
CA LEU A 21 -28.11 -11.58 -3.94
C LEU A 21 -28.58 -12.78 -4.78
N TYR A 22 -29.07 -13.82 -4.11
CA TYR A 22 -30.18 -14.61 -4.63
C TYR A 22 -31.43 -13.77 -4.39
N GLY A 23 -31.67 -12.82 -5.30
CA GLY A 23 -33.01 -12.31 -5.49
C GLY A 23 -33.91 -13.48 -5.84
N SER A 24 -35.07 -13.56 -5.20
CA SER A 24 -36.17 -14.41 -5.62
C SER A 24 -36.50 -14.11 -7.08
N VAL A 25 -35.93 -14.89 -7.99
CA VAL A 25 -36.38 -14.93 -9.38
C VAL A 25 -37.75 -15.58 -9.33
N GLN A 26 -38.81 -14.76 -9.44
CA GLN A 26 -40.07 -15.27 -9.95
C GLN A 26 -39.78 -15.91 -11.30
N GLU A 27 -40.27 -17.14 -11.50
CA GLU A 27 -40.10 -17.92 -12.73
C GLU A 27 -40.35 -17.03 -13.95
N GLY A 28 -39.26 -16.68 -14.66
CA GLY A 28 -39.34 -15.85 -15.88
C GLY A 28 -38.21 -14.86 -16.16
N GLN A 29 -37.25 -14.63 -15.26
CA GLN A 29 -36.15 -13.67 -15.54
C GLN A 29 -34.74 -14.29 -15.63
N GLN A 30 -33.99 -13.79 -16.61
CA GLN A 30 -32.66 -14.22 -17.04
C GLN A 30 -31.60 -14.07 -15.92
N TYR A 31 -30.78 -15.10 -15.70
CA TYR A 31 -29.70 -15.11 -14.72
C TYR A 31 -28.71 -13.94 -14.90
N PRO A 32 -28.28 -13.26 -13.83
CA PRO A 32 -27.25 -12.22 -13.92
C PRO A 32 -25.91 -12.85 -14.32
N THR A 33 -25.25 -12.26 -15.31
CA THR A 33 -23.89 -12.66 -15.73
C THR A 33 -22.90 -12.53 -14.56
N ALA A 34 -21.82 -13.32 -14.55
CA ALA A 34 -20.78 -13.29 -13.49
C ALA A 34 -20.23 -11.88 -13.18
N ASN A 35 -20.26 -10.97 -14.17
CA ASN A 35 -19.87 -9.57 -14.00
C ASN A 35 -20.83 -8.76 -13.11
N MET A 36 -22.11 -9.13 -13.06
CA MET A 36 -23.14 -8.43 -12.28
C MET A 36 -23.09 -8.84 -10.80
N ALA A 37 -22.92 -10.14 -10.53
CA ALA A 37 -22.70 -10.67 -9.18
C ALA A 37 -21.43 -10.10 -8.52
N ASN A 38 -20.34 -9.97 -9.29
CA ASN A 38 -19.12 -9.31 -8.82
C ASN A 38 -19.35 -7.83 -8.47
N ASN A 39 -20.11 -7.08 -9.28
CA ASN A 39 -20.38 -5.66 -9.00
C ASN A 39 -21.20 -5.45 -7.71
N ILE A 40 -22.15 -6.34 -7.44
CA ILE A 40 -22.98 -6.32 -6.22
C ILE A 40 -22.11 -6.53 -4.98
N PHE A 41 -21.27 -7.57 -5.00
CA PHE A 41 -20.36 -7.87 -3.90
C PHE A 41 -19.41 -6.69 -3.62
N TYR A 42 -18.86 -6.10 -4.69
CA TYR A 42 -17.96 -4.95 -4.54
C TYR A 42 -18.62 -3.71 -3.96
N SER A 43 -19.89 -3.45 -4.27
CA SER A 43 -20.62 -2.31 -3.68
C SER A 43 -20.81 -2.52 -2.18
N SER A 44 -21.26 -3.72 -1.78
CA SER A 44 -21.59 -4.02 -0.38
C SER A 44 -20.38 -3.96 0.55
N VAL A 45 -19.22 -4.49 0.12
CA VAL A 45 -17.98 -4.43 0.92
C VAL A 45 -17.46 -3.00 1.04
N HIS A 46 -17.51 -2.22 -0.04
CA HIS A 46 -17.07 -0.83 -0.04
C HIS A 46 -17.92 0.04 0.90
N ASP A 47 -19.25 -0.09 0.84
CA ASP A 47 -20.15 0.71 1.67
C ASP A 47 -20.00 0.36 3.16
N GLY A 48 -19.81 -0.92 3.49
CA GLY A 48 -19.55 -1.37 4.86
C GLY A 48 -18.25 -0.78 5.45
N LEU A 49 -17.16 -0.79 4.69
CA LEU A 49 -15.87 -0.27 5.14
C LEU A 49 -15.81 1.27 5.16
N SER A 50 -16.48 1.94 4.22
CA SER A 50 -16.61 3.39 4.22
C SER A 50 -17.38 3.87 5.47
N ASN A 51 -18.47 3.19 5.83
CA ASN A 51 -19.22 3.51 7.04
C ASN A 51 -18.40 3.24 8.31
N PHE A 52 -17.63 2.15 8.34
CA PHE A 52 -16.72 1.85 9.45
C PHE A 52 -15.64 2.93 9.61
N ALA A 53 -14.98 3.34 8.52
CA ALA A 53 -13.95 4.37 8.54
C ALA A 53 -14.49 5.73 9.03
N VAL A 54 -15.70 6.12 8.60
CA VAL A 54 -16.38 7.33 9.08
C VAL A 54 -16.70 7.25 10.56
N ASN A 55 -17.18 6.10 11.04
CA ASN A 55 -17.51 5.92 12.46
C ASN A 55 -16.27 5.93 13.36
N VAL A 56 -15.16 5.35 12.92
CA VAL A 56 -13.87 5.41 13.64
C VAL A 56 -13.31 6.84 13.63
N ALA A 57 -13.36 7.55 12.50
CA ALA A 57 -12.94 8.94 12.42
C ALA A 57 -13.79 9.84 13.34
N ASN A 58 -15.10 9.63 13.41
CA ASN A 58 -15.98 10.34 14.32
C ASN A 58 -15.67 10.02 15.79
N ALA A 59 -15.42 8.76 16.13
CA ALA A 59 -15.03 8.37 17.49
C ALA A 59 -13.73 9.04 17.96
N LEU A 60 -12.76 9.20 17.05
CA LEU A 60 -11.49 9.88 17.36
C LEU A 60 -11.63 11.41 17.44
N MET A 61 -12.58 12.00 16.71
CA MET A 61 -12.89 13.44 16.76
C MET A 61 -13.73 13.83 18.00
N VAL A 62 -14.42 12.87 18.61
CA VAL A 62 -15.24 13.09 19.84
C VAL A 62 -14.39 12.98 21.12
N GLY A 63 -13.13 12.53 21.04
CA GLY A 63 -12.19 12.45 22.16
C GLY A 63 -11.77 13.78 22.81
N SER A 64 -12.34 14.92 22.39
CA SER A 64 -12.06 16.25 22.95
C SER A 64 -13.32 16.99 23.43
N ALA A 65 -14.38 16.28 23.82
CA ALA A 65 -15.55 16.89 24.47
C ALA A 65 -15.82 16.21 25.81
N SER A 66 -15.68 16.97 26.89
CA SER A 66 -16.01 16.63 28.27
C SER A 66 -17.40 15.97 28.39
N ILE A 67 -17.43 14.74 28.88
CA ILE A 67 -18.67 14.04 29.27
C ILE A 67 -18.92 14.29 30.77
N PRO A 68 -20.13 14.71 31.20
CA PRO A 68 -20.45 14.92 32.60
C PRO A 68 -20.52 13.61 33.38
N SER A 69 -20.08 13.67 34.63
CA SER A 69 -20.24 12.65 35.65
C SER A 69 -21.72 12.44 36.00
N GLU A 70 -22.28 11.27 35.71
CA GLU A 70 -23.26 10.53 36.51
C GLU A 70 -23.85 9.40 35.65
N ILE A 71 -23.57 8.15 36.02
CA ILE A 71 -24.55 7.07 36.28
C ILE A 71 -23.72 5.82 36.60
N THR A 72 -23.83 5.44 37.87
CA THR A 72 -23.25 4.28 38.51
C THR A 72 -24.04 3.00 38.20
N ASP A 73 -23.27 1.91 38.09
CA ASP A 73 -23.54 0.54 38.53
C ASP A 73 -24.57 -0.34 37.80
N LYS A 74 -24.02 -1.47 37.33
CA LYS A 74 -24.62 -2.82 37.21
C LYS A 74 -25.70 -3.05 36.16
N GLN A 75 -25.24 -3.46 34.97
CA GLN A 75 -25.64 -4.69 34.28
C GLN A 75 -24.86 -4.74 32.96
N ASP A 76 -24.07 -5.80 32.75
CA ASP A 76 -23.72 -6.41 31.44
C ASP A 76 -22.37 -7.15 31.53
N ASP A 77 -22.33 -8.25 32.28
CA ASP A 77 -21.21 -9.23 32.29
C ASP A 77 -21.47 -10.43 31.35
N GLU A 78 -22.30 -10.27 30.31
CA GLU A 78 -22.65 -11.39 29.40
C GLU A 78 -22.50 -11.03 27.91
N PHE A 79 -21.55 -10.14 27.56
CA PHE A 79 -21.23 -9.79 26.16
C PHE A 79 -19.74 -9.92 25.81
N ILE A 80 -18.91 -10.46 26.71
CA ILE A 80 -17.47 -10.62 26.51
C ILE A 80 -17.11 -12.11 26.59
N GLU A 81 -17.57 -12.93 25.65
CA GLU A 81 -17.01 -14.29 25.47
C GLU A 81 -17.19 -14.91 24.06
N GLU A 82 -17.61 -14.15 23.03
CA GLU A 82 -17.74 -14.66 21.64
C GLU A 82 -16.84 -13.91 20.63
N LEU A 83 -15.57 -13.68 20.98
CA LEU A 83 -14.53 -13.27 20.04
C LEU A 83 -13.31 -14.22 20.07
N HIS A 84 -13.57 -15.50 20.33
CA HIS A 84 -12.58 -16.57 20.21
C HIS A 84 -12.94 -17.44 19.02
N ILE A 85 -12.15 -17.32 17.95
CA ILE A 85 -11.64 -18.42 17.10
C ILE A 85 -10.80 -17.77 16.00
N VAL A 86 -9.59 -18.30 15.81
CA VAL A 86 -8.47 -17.85 14.96
C VAL A 86 -7.55 -16.80 15.59
N ASP A 87 -6.85 -17.14 16.67
CA ASP A 87 -5.54 -16.52 16.98
C ASP A 87 -4.61 -17.34 17.91
N GLU A 88 -5.05 -18.46 18.48
CA GLU A 88 -4.28 -19.13 19.56
C GLU A 88 -3.18 -20.14 19.19
N LEU A 89 -2.90 -20.43 17.92
CA LEU A 89 -2.00 -21.54 17.56
C LEU A 89 -0.63 -21.16 16.96
N TYR A 90 -0.22 -19.88 16.99
CA TYR A 90 1.07 -19.47 16.41
C TYR A 90 1.91 -18.48 17.26
N PHE A 91 1.41 -18.01 18.40
CA PHE A 91 2.06 -16.93 19.18
C PHE A 91 3.09 -17.37 20.23
N ALA A 92 3.50 -18.65 20.27
CA ALA A 92 4.32 -19.18 21.37
C ALA A 92 5.83 -19.32 21.10
N GLN A 93 6.43 -18.72 20.05
CA GLN A 93 7.83 -19.10 19.73
C GLN A 93 8.84 -18.00 19.33
N ILE A 94 8.58 -16.72 19.55
CA ILE A 94 9.64 -15.69 19.45
C ILE A 94 9.45 -14.57 20.48
N GLU A 95 9.43 -14.90 21.77
CA GLU A 95 9.69 -13.92 22.85
C GLU A 95 10.38 -14.63 24.03
N SER A 96 11.69 -14.86 23.91
CA SER A 96 12.53 -15.20 25.08
C SER A 96 13.85 -14.45 25.03
N SER A 97 13.79 -13.13 25.01
CA SER A 97 14.83 -12.29 25.60
C SER A 97 14.40 -10.83 25.50
N GLN A 98 14.23 -10.22 26.67
CA GLN A 98 13.99 -8.79 26.94
C GLN A 98 12.51 -8.42 27.12
N SER A 99 11.99 -8.70 28.31
CA SER A 99 11.04 -7.78 28.94
C SER A 99 11.26 -7.74 30.46
N GLU A 100 11.42 -6.54 31.00
CA GLU A 100 11.13 -6.23 32.39
C GLU A 100 9.90 -5.30 32.41
N ASN A 101 8.87 -5.77 33.12
CA ASN A 101 7.79 -5.11 33.84
C ASN A 101 7.24 -3.75 33.35
N LEU A 102 5.95 -3.75 33.02
CA LEU A 102 4.92 -2.84 33.58
C LEU A 102 3.51 -3.35 33.18
N SER A 103 2.57 -3.09 34.09
CA SER A 103 1.30 -3.78 34.35
C SER A 103 0.15 -3.54 33.36
N ASP A 104 -0.70 -4.56 33.26
CA ASP A 104 -1.97 -4.67 32.51
C ASP A 104 -3.04 -3.66 32.94
N ASP A 105 -3.76 -3.08 31.97
CA ASP A 105 -5.20 -2.76 32.09
C ASP A 105 -5.87 -2.59 30.70
N ASP A 106 -7.16 -2.89 30.65
CA ASP A 106 -7.94 -3.46 29.54
C ASP A 106 -8.21 -2.61 28.26
N GLY A 107 -8.44 -3.29 27.12
CA GLY A 107 -9.26 -2.77 26.01
C GLY A 107 -8.74 -2.92 24.56
N VAL A 108 -9.28 -3.92 23.84
CA VAL A 108 -9.45 -4.08 22.37
C VAL A 108 -8.19 -4.05 21.48
N GLY A 109 -7.74 -5.25 21.06
CA GLY A 109 -6.98 -5.54 19.83
C GLY A 109 -5.54 -5.01 19.68
N VAL A 110 -5.18 -3.96 20.42
CA VAL A 110 -3.82 -3.37 20.44
C VAL A 110 -2.99 -3.95 21.60
N CYS A 111 -3.63 -4.60 22.57
CA CYS A 111 -2.98 -5.00 23.83
C CYS A 111 -2.17 -6.32 23.78
N TYR A 112 -2.38 -7.20 22.81
CA TYR A 112 -1.75 -8.53 22.84
C TYR A 112 -0.31 -8.57 22.31
N VAL A 113 0.16 -7.50 21.66
CA VAL A 113 1.53 -7.43 21.13
C VAL A 113 2.14 -6.09 21.53
N LYS A 114 3.24 -6.16 22.30
CA LYS A 114 3.95 -4.97 22.75
C LYS A 114 4.45 -4.16 21.53
N TYR A 115 4.30 -2.85 21.64
CA TYR A 115 4.90 -1.91 20.70
C TYR A 115 6.38 -2.25 20.49
N THR A 116 6.81 -2.36 19.23
CA THR A 116 8.20 -2.66 18.89
C THR A 116 8.80 -1.42 18.27
N GLU A 117 9.57 -0.69 19.08
CA GLU A 117 10.27 0.49 18.61
C GLU A 117 11.35 0.11 17.59
N ILE A 118 11.37 0.83 16.47
CA ILE A 118 12.45 0.76 15.48
C ILE A 118 12.84 2.18 15.07
N ASP A 119 11.90 2.95 14.51
CA ASP A 119 12.19 4.25 13.90
C ASP A 119 11.39 5.40 14.51
N TRP A 120 10.35 5.18 15.33
CA TRP A 120 9.45 6.27 15.76
C TRP A 120 10.18 7.32 16.59
N THR A 121 10.93 6.90 17.61
CA THR A 121 11.77 7.78 18.45
C THR A 121 12.76 8.55 17.59
N ALA A 122 13.41 7.87 16.62
CA ALA A 122 14.32 8.54 15.71
C ALA A 122 13.59 9.58 14.84
N TYR A 123 12.39 9.29 14.36
CA TYR A 123 11.57 10.26 13.63
C TYR A 123 11.21 11.46 14.50
N MET A 124 10.84 11.25 15.77
CA MET A 124 10.56 12.33 16.73
C MET A 124 11.79 13.21 16.95
N GLN A 125 12.97 12.62 17.15
CA GLN A 125 14.23 13.35 17.31
C GLN A 125 14.61 14.14 16.04
N GLU A 126 14.44 13.54 14.86
CA GLU A 126 14.71 14.19 13.58
C GLU A 126 13.84 15.45 13.39
N VAL A 127 12.54 15.37 13.69
CA VAL A 127 11.63 16.53 13.57
C VAL A 127 11.76 17.51 14.72
N GLU A 128 12.12 17.06 15.92
CA GLU A 128 12.43 17.93 17.06
C GLU A 128 13.59 18.88 16.71
N GLY A 129 14.60 18.41 15.98
CA GLY A 129 15.66 19.28 15.47
C GLY A 129 15.14 20.47 14.65
N VAL A 130 14.11 20.25 13.83
CA VAL A 130 13.44 21.29 13.02
C VAL A 130 12.60 22.20 13.90
N VAL A 131 11.84 21.64 14.84
CA VAL A 131 11.06 22.40 15.84
C VAL A 131 11.96 23.34 16.64
N ASN A 132 13.19 22.91 16.96
CA ASN A 132 14.20 23.70 17.66
C ASN A 132 14.96 24.70 16.75
N GLY A 133 14.52 24.88 15.50
CA GLY A 133 15.04 25.89 14.57
C GLY A 133 16.18 25.42 13.67
N THR A 134 16.48 24.12 13.63
CA THR A 134 17.52 23.57 12.73
C THR A 134 16.93 23.23 11.36
N TYR A 135 17.25 24.03 10.35
CA TYR A 135 16.82 23.78 8.96
C TYR A 135 17.95 23.25 8.05
N ASP A 136 19.13 22.98 8.60
CA ASP A 136 20.23 22.35 7.87
C ASP A 136 20.11 20.82 7.95
N TYR A 137 19.72 20.19 6.85
CA TYR A 137 19.51 18.73 6.75
C TYR A 137 20.75 17.90 7.12
N LEU A 138 21.96 18.46 7.02
CA LEU A 138 23.18 17.75 7.43
C LEU A 138 23.30 17.60 8.96
N LYS A 139 22.52 18.38 9.72
CA LYS A 139 22.51 18.37 11.20
C LYS A 139 21.32 17.62 11.79
N LEU A 140 20.30 17.33 10.98
CA LEU A 140 19.09 16.62 11.40
C LEU A 140 19.37 15.11 11.46
N LYS A 141 19.23 14.51 12.65
CA LYS A 141 19.47 13.09 12.90
C LYS A 141 18.71 12.61 14.13
N GLY A 142 18.39 11.33 14.15
CA GLY A 142 17.95 10.60 15.34
C GLY A 142 18.89 9.43 15.65
N ASP A 143 18.47 8.57 16.56
CA ASP A 143 19.25 7.42 17.03
C ASP A 143 19.55 6.41 15.91
N THR A 144 18.69 6.34 14.88
CA THR A 144 18.87 5.47 13.71
C THR A 144 19.70 6.10 12.58
N GLY A 145 20.24 7.30 12.79
CA GLY A 145 21.09 8.02 11.84
C GLY A 145 20.50 9.33 11.35
N PRO A 146 21.04 9.90 10.26
CA PRO A 146 20.61 11.19 9.77
C PRO A 146 19.24 11.11 9.07
N LEU A 147 18.47 12.21 9.13
CA LEU A 147 17.21 12.36 8.41
C LEU A 147 17.49 12.18 6.92
N VAL A 148 16.88 11.21 6.25
CA VAL A 148 17.07 10.96 4.80
C VAL A 148 15.76 11.02 4.00
N TYR A 149 14.75 11.67 4.57
CA TYR A 149 13.43 11.77 3.98
C TYR A 149 13.18 13.21 3.50
N PRO A 150 12.42 13.43 2.41
CA PRO A 150 12.17 14.79 1.95
C PRO A 150 11.24 15.57 2.89
N ALA A 151 11.10 16.88 2.64
CA ALA A 151 10.43 17.79 3.55
C ALA A 151 8.98 17.43 3.90
N GLY A 152 8.26 16.70 3.05
CA GLY A 152 6.89 16.24 3.35
C GLY A 152 6.84 15.32 4.56
N PHE A 153 7.85 14.46 4.75
CA PHE A 153 8.01 13.65 5.95
C PHE A 153 8.11 14.55 7.19
N VAL A 154 8.98 15.58 7.15
CA VAL A 154 9.20 16.48 8.29
C VAL A 154 7.90 17.11 8.74
N TYR A 155 7.11 17.70 7.83
CA TYR A 155 5.85 18.35 8.21
C TYR A 155 4.82 17.39 8.80
N ILE A 156 4.68 16.20 8.22
CA ILE A 156 3.74 15.20 8.72
C ILE A 156 4.16 14.70 10.09
N TYR A 157 5.44 14.39 10.28
CA TYR A 157 5.93 13.90 11.56
C TYR A 157 6.07 15.00 12.61
N THR A 158 6.26 16.27 12.25
CA THR A 158 6.10 17.40 13.18
C THR A 158 4.65 17.52 13.67
N ALA A 159 3.65 17.31 12.80
CA ALA A 159 2.25 17.29 13.23
C ALA A 159 2.00 16.12 14.20
N LEU A 160 2.49 14.93 13.88
CA LEU A 160 2.40 13.77 14.77
C LEU A 160 3.12 14.00 16.10
N TYR A 161 4.30 14.62 16.08
CA TYR A 161 5.07 14.98 17.26
C TYR A 161 4.23 15.82 18.22
N TYR A 162 3.56 16.86 17.76
CA TYR A 162 2.70 17.67 18.64
C TYR A 162 1.42 16.95 19.08
N ILE A 163 0.78 16.17 18.20
CA ILE A 163 -0.47 15.44 18.53
C ILE A 163 -0.23 14.38 19.60
N THR A 164 0.94 13.73 19.57
CA THR A 164 1.28 12.60 20.45
C THR A 164 2.08 12.99 21.68
N ASP A 165 1.94 14.24 22.15
CA ASP A 165 2.69 14.78 23.28
C ASP A 165 4.20 14.56 23.13
N HIS A 166 4.76 15.15 22.06
CA HIS A 166 6.17 15.06 21.69
C HIS A 166 6.65 13.63 21.39
N GLY A 167 5.73 12.76 20.94
CA GLY A 167 6.03 11.37 20.59
C GLY A 167 5.91 10.37 21.73
N THR A 168 5.57 10.82 22.95
CA THR A 168 5.49 9.97 24.15
C THR A 168 4.18 9.18 24.22
N ASN A 169 3.08 9.72 23.68
CA ASN A 169 1.79 9.04 23.61
C ASN A 169 1.74 8.10 22.40
N ILE A 170 2.44 6.98 22.52
CA ILE A 170 2.55 5.94 21.48
C ILE A 170 1.16 5.36 21.17
N LYS A 171 0.31 5.13 22.18
CA LYS A 171 -1.05 4.57 22.00
C LYS A 171 -1.89 5.43 21.06
N LEU A 172 -1.85 6.75 21.22
CA LEU A 172 -2.51 7.67 20.28
C LEU A 172 -1.91 7.57 18.88
N GLY A 173 -0.58 7.48 18.77
CA GLY A 173 0.10 7.19 17.50
C GLY A 173 -0.40 5.91 16.82
N GLN A 174 -0.54 4.81 17.57
CA GLN A 174 -1.06 3.54 17.06
C GLN A 174 -2.49 3.67 16.56
N TYR A 175 -3.37 4.42 17.23
CA TYR A 175 -4.72 4.69 16.74
C TYR A 175 -4.73 5.50 15.44
N ILE A 176 -3.89 6.53 15.33
CA ILE A 176 -3.74 7.30 14.09
C ILE A 176 -3.30 6.39 12.93
N PHE A 177 -2.34 5.50 13.19
CA PHE A 177 -1.86 4.55 12.18
C PHE A 177 -2.84 3.41 11.87
N ALA A 178 -3.69 3.02 12.83
CA ALA A 178 -4.80 2.12 12.58
C ALA A 178 -5.82 2.76 11.62
N VAL A 179 -6.16 4.04 11.81
CA VAL A 179 -6.99 4.77 10.84
C VAL A 179 -6.32 4.86 9.48
N LEU A 180 -5.03 5.19 9.44
CA LEU A 180 -4.24 5.22 8.21
C LEU A 180 -4.30 3.88 7.47
N TYR A 181 -4.25 2.77 8.20
CA TYR A 181 -4.37 1.42 7.64
C TYR A 181 -5.75 1.19 7.01
N ILE A 182 -6.83 1.50 7.74
CA ILE A 182 -8.19 1.35 7.22
C ILE A 182 -8.42 2.25 5.99
N LEU A 183 -7.97 3.51 6.02
CA LEU A 183 -8.05 4.42 4.87
C LEU A 183 -7.29 3.87 3.66
N SER A 184 -6.10 3.29 3.87
CA SER A 184 -5.34 2.64 2.81
C SER A 184 -6.14 1.51 2.16
N LEU A 185 -6.73 0.63 2.98
CA LEU A 185 -7.55 -0.48 2.48
C LEU A 185 -8.77 0.01 1.70
N VAL A 186 -9.48 1.03 2.18
CA VAL A 186 -10.64 1.62 1.48
C VAL A 186 -10.24 2.09 0.07
N VAL A 187 -9.15 2.83 -0.05
CA VAL A 187 -8.66 3.31 -1.36
C VAL A 187 -8.22 2.16 -2.26
N ILE A 188 -7.49 1.17 -1.73
CA ILE A 188 -7.06 -0.01 -2.48
C ILE A 188 -8.28 -0.79 -2.99
N PHE A 189 -9.33 -0.91 -2.19
CA PHE A 189 -10.54 -1.62 -2.58
C PHE A 189 -11.33 -0.88 -3.65
N ASP A 190 -11.35 0.45 -3.62
CA ASP A 190 -11.93 1.24 -4.70
C ASP A 190 -11.17 1.05 -6.02
N ILE A 191 -9.83 1.09 -5.98
CA ILE A 191 -8.98 0.78 -7.14
C ILE A 191 -9.36 -0.58 -7.73
N TYR A 192 -9.46 -1.62 -6.90
CA TYR A 192 -9.72 -2.97 -7.37
C TYR A 192 -11.15 -3.24 -7.81
N ARG A 193 -12.13 -2.59 -7.17
CA ARG A 193 -13.51 -2.55 -7.64
C ARG A 193 -13.60 -1.98 -9.05
N ARG A 194 -12.83 -0.93 -9.37
CA ARG A 194 -12.76 -0.33 -10.71
C ARG A 194 -12.05 -1.25 -11.72
N CYS A 195 -11.05 -2.02 -11.28
CA CYS A 195 -10.30 -2.93 -12.14
C CYS A 195 -11.08 -4.15 -12.61
N LYS A 196 -11.97 -4.69 -11.76
CA LYS A 196 -12.73 -5.93 -11.99
C LYS A 196 -11.88 -7.14 -12.42
N THR A 197 -10.58 -7.11 -12.13
CA THR A 197 -9.59 -8.11 -12.59
C THR A 197 -9.33 -9.18 -11.52
N ILE A 198 -9.46 -8.82 -10.24
CA ILE A 198 -9.19 -9.73 -9.13
C ILE A 198 -10.49 -10.41 -8.65
N PRO A 199 -10.40 -11.61 -8.07
CA PRO A 199 -11.54 -12.29 -7.48
C PRO A 199 -11.85 -11.74 -6.08
N PRO A 200 -13.13 -11.80 -5.64
CA PRO A 200 -13.57 -11.34 -4.32
C PRO A 200 -12.75 -11.87 -3.13
N TYR A 201 -12.30 -13.12 -3.15
CA TYR A 201 -11.52 -13.69 -2.05
C TYR A 201 -10.13 -13.05 -1.89
N ALA A 202 -9.58 -12.39 -2.92
CA ALA A 202 -8.29 -11.71 -2.82
C ALA A 202 -8.32 -10.56 -1.80
N TYR A 203 -9.50 -9.99 -1.53
CA TYR A 203 -9.70 -8.93 -0.53
C TYR A 203 -9.48 -9.45 0.89
N ILE A 204 -9.87 -10.70 1.17
CA ILE A 204 -9.63 -11.35 2.46
C ILE A 204 -8.12 -11.48 2.71
N PHE A 205 -7.37 -11.91 1.69
CA PHE A 205 -5.92 -12.00 1.80
C PHE A 205 -5.26 -10.63 2.05
N MET A 206 -5.76 -9.57 1.42
CA MET A 206 -5.24 -8.22 1.65
C MET A 206 -5.55 -7.68 3.04
N CYS A 207 -6.73 -7.98 3.61
CA CYS A 207 -7.09 -7.55 4.96
C CYS A 207 -6.37 -8.35 6.03
N CYS A 208 -6.28 -9.67 5.88
CA CYS A 208 -6.06 -10.57 7.01
C CYS A 208 -4.76 -11.37 6.90
N ALA A 209 -4.18 -11.55 5.71
CA ALA A 209 -3.14 -12.57 5.54
C ALA A 209 -1.75 -12.15 6.01
N SER A 210 -1.45 -10.84 6.11
CA SER A 210 -0.10 -10.41 6.43
C SER A 210 0.02 -9.79 7.81
N TYR A 211 0.51 -10.57 8.77
CA TYR A 211 0.94 -10.10 10.08
C TYR A 211 1.92 -8.91 9.95
N ARG A 212 2.84 -8.99 8.99
CA ARG A 212 3.86 -7.98 8.79
C ARG A 212 3.31 -6.63 8.39
N ILE A 213 2.29 -6.61 7.52
CA ILE A 213 1.66 -5.38 7.07
C ILE A 213 0.96 -4.70 8.25
N HIS A 214 0.21 -5.45 9.07
CA HIS A 214 -0.38 -4.91 10.30
C HIS A 214 0.69 -4.33 11.24
N SER A 215 1.79 -5.07 11.43
CA SER A 215 2.92 -4.62 12.25
C SER A 215 3.58 -3.34 11.71
N ILE A 216 3.76 -3.22 10.39
CA ILE A 216 4.32 -2.02 9.75
C ILE A 216 3.46 -0.78 10.01
N TYR A 217 2.14 -0.90 9.96
CA TYR A 217 1.24 0.20 10.24
C TYR A 217 1.15 0.47 11.75
N ILE A 218 0.65 -0.49 12.52
CA ILE A 218 0.14 -0.28 13.89
C ILE A 218 1.24 -0.40 14.95
N LEU A 219 2.24 -1.26 14.75
CA LEU A 219 3.26 -1.52 15.77
C LEU A 219 4.55 -0.73 15.58
N ARG A 220 4.81 -0.20 14.38
CA ARG A 220 6.08 0.47 14.04
C ARG A 220 5.95 1.92 13.61
N LEU A 221 4.74 2.35 13.20
CA LEU A 221 4.44 3.75 12.88
C LEU A 221 5.37 4.33 11.78
N PHE A 222 5.73 3.49 10.80
CA PHE A 222 6.67 3.86 9.74
C PHE A 222 6.11 4.91 8.77
N ASN A 223 6.99 5.67 8.12
CA ASN A 223 6.55 6.63 7.11
C ASN A 223 6.11 5.98 5.79
N ASP A 224 6.50 4.72 5.55
CA ASP A 224 6.16 3.96 4.33
C ASP A 224 4.64 3.86 4.09
N PRO A 225 3.81 3.45 5.06
CA PRO A 225 2.35 3.57 5.02
C PRO A 225 1.80 4.90 4.48
N ILE A 226 2.31 6.03 4.97
CA ILE A 226 1.82 7.37 4.62
C ILE A 226 2.14 7.66 3.15
N ALA A 227 3.38 7.38 2.72
CA ALA A 227 3.79 7.54 1.33
C ALA A 227 2.96 6.68 0.37
N MET A 228 2.69 5.43 0.77
CA MET A 228 1.90 4.49 -0.03
C MET A 228 0.41 4.88 -0.09
N LEU A 229 -0.17 5.44 0.98
CA LEU A 229 -1.54 5.97 0.94
C LEU A 229 -1.67 7.09 -0.10
N PHE A 230 -0.76 8.07 -0.09
CA PHE A 230 -0.75 9.15 -1.09
C PHE A 230 -0.65 8.61 -2.52
N LEU A 231 0.19 7.58 -2.74
CA LEU A 231 0.29 6.91 -4.02
C LEU A 231 -1.01 6.20 -4.41
N TYR A 232 -1.67 5.47 -3.51
CA TYR A 232 -2.93 4.80 -3.83
C TYR A 232 -4.03 5.81 -4.16
N ILE A 233 -4.11 6.92 -3.42
CA ILE A 233 -5.02 8.03 -3.75
C ILE A 233 -4.71 8.58 -5.14
N ALA A 234 -3.43 8.78 -5.48
CA ALA A 234 -3.02 9.22 -6.81
C ALA A 234 -3.48 8.25 -7.92
N VAL A 235 -3.30 6.95 -7.71
CA VAL A 235 -3.74 5.90 -8.65
C VAL A 235 -5.26 5.93 -8.83
N ASP A 236 -6.02 6.01 -7.74
CA ASP A 236 -7.48 6.09 -7.82
C ASP A 236 -7.95 7.36 -8.57
N LEU A 237 -7.30 8.50 -8.33
CA LEU A 237 -7.57 9.73 -9.07
C LEU A 237 -7.25 9.61 -10.57
N PHE A 238 -6.19 8.88 -10.95
CA PHE A 238 -5.92 8.59 -12.36
C PHE A 238 -7.01 7.73 -13.00
N LEU A 239 -7.57 6.75 -12.27
CA LEU A 239 -8.71 5.94 -12.74
C LEU A 239 -9.98 6.77 -12.92
N GLN A 240 -10.11 7.89 -12.19
CA GLN A 240 -11.19 8.87 -12.32
C GLN A 240 -10.91 9.96 -13.37
N ASP A 241 -9.82 9.85 -14.15
CA ASP A 241 -9.36 10.85 -15.12
C ASP A 241 -9.03 12.24 -14.48
N LYS A 242 -8.79 12.29 -13.16
CA LYS A 242 -8.43 13.49 -12.36
C LYS A 242 -6.91 13.66 -12.26
N TRP A 243 -6.23 13.81 -13.40
CA TRP A 243 -4.77 13.73 -13.50
C TRP A 243 -4.00 14.81 -12.73
N SER A 244 -4.48 16.05 -12.65
CA SER A 244 -3.78 17.13 -11.94
C SER A 244 -3.67 16.82 -10.45
N THR A 245 -4.80 16.47 -9.83
CA THR A 245 -4.86 16.12 -8.40
C THR A 245 -4.13 14.80 -8.14
N GLY A 246 -4.21 13.84 -9.06
CA GLY A 246 -3.41 12.61 -8.98
C GLY A 246 -1.90 12.88 -9.00
N CYS A 247 -1.42 13.78 -9.87
CA CYS A 247 0.00 14.18 -9.90
C CYS A 247 0.43 14.92 -8.63
N LEU A 248 -0.45 15.76 -8.07
CA LEU A 248 -0.21 16.40 -6.77
C LEU A 248 -0.08 15.35 -5.66
N MET A 249 -1.03 14.41 -5.54
CA MET A 249 -0.98 13.34 -4.54
C MET A 249 0.24 12.43 -4.73
N PHE A 250 0.60 12.11 -5.97
CA PHE A 250 1.82 11.37 -6.28
C PHE A 250 3.07 12.10 -5.78
N SER A 251 3.14 13.42 -6.00
CA SER A 251 4.24 14.25 -5.50
C SER A 251 4.27 14.31 -3.97
N LEU A 252 3.12 14.43 -3.30
CA LEU A 252 3.06 14.37 -1.84
C LEU A 252 3.54 13.02 -1.29
N GLY A 253 3.27 11.91 -1.98
CA GLY A 253 3.86 10.61 -1.65
C GLY A 253 5.39 10.62 -1.75
N VAL A 254 5.92 11.18 -2.85
CA VAL A 254 7.38 11.34 -3.06
C VAL A 254 8.01 12.23 -1.99
N SER A 255 7.33 13.30 -1.53
CA SER A 255 7.87 14.19 -0.49
C SER A 255 7.90 13.55 0.90
N VAL A 256 7.20 12.44 1.12
CA VAL A 256 7.33 11.62 2.32
C VAL A 256 8.45 10.60 2.14
N LYS A 257 8.42 9.85 1.02
CA LYS A 257 9.42 8.82 0.76
C LYS A 257 9.66 8.61 -0.73
N MET A 258 10.93 8.53 -1.10
CA MET A 258 11.36 8.45 -2.49
C MET A 258 10.98 7.14 -3.22
N ASN A 259 10.58 6.09 -2.50
CA ASN A 259 10.19 4.81 -3.10
C ASN A 259 9.04 4.94 -4.11
N VAL A 260 8.17 5.95 -3.93
CA VAL A 260 7.08 6.26 -4.86
C VAL A 260 7.60 6.57 -6.27
N LEU A 261 8.87 6.99 -6.43
CA LEU A 261 9.49 7.21 -7.73
C LEU A 261 9.63 5.93 -8.57
N LEU A 262 9.55 4.74 -7.97
CA LEU A 262 9.55 3.47 -8.72
C LEU A 262 8.38 3.37 -9.72
N PHE A 263 7.30 4.14 -9.52
CA PHE A 263 6.16 4.23 -10.41
C PHE A 263 6.31 5.31 -11.49
N ALA A 264 7.26 6.23 -11.33
CA ALA A 264 7.41 7.43 -12.17
C ALA A 264 7.65 7.12 -13.67
N PRO A 265 8.44 6.09 -14.06
CA PRO A 265 8.62 5.76 -15.47
C PRO A 265 7.31 5.41 -16.18
N ALA A 266 6.44 4.64 -15.52
CA ALA A 266 5.12 4.31 -16.05
C ALA A 266 4.17 5.51 -16.02
N LEU A 267 4.18 6.31 -14.95
CA LEU A 267 3.37 7.54 -14.88
C LEU A 267 3.71 8.51 -16.01
N LEU A 268 4.98 8.69 -16.34
CA LEU A 268 5.41 9.52 -17.48
C LEU A 268 4.83 9.00 -18.79
N VAL A 269 4.88 7.68 -19.03
CA VAL A 269 4.27 7.06 -20.22
C VAL A 269 2.76 7.32 -20.27
N LEU A 270 2.06 7.20 -19.14
CA LEU A 270 0.62 7.46 -19.06
C LEU A 270 0.28 8.91 -19.38
N LEU A 271 1.02 9.87 -18.82
CA LEU A 271 0.82 11.30 -19.08
C LEU A 271 1.05 11.63 -20.57
N LEU A 272 2.13 11.11 -21.15
CA LEU A 272 2.43 11.28 -22.57
C LEU A 272 1.33 10.70 -23.46
N VAL A 273 0.83 9.51 -23.13
CA VAL A 273 -0.25 8.84 -23.87
C VAL A 273 -1.57 9.60 -23.74
N ARG A 274 -1.99 9.95 -22.51
CA ARG A 274 -3.29 10.57 -22.26
C ARG A 274 -3.34 12.03 -22.74
N HIS A 275 -2.29 12.79 -22.48
CA HIS A 275 -2.28 14.25 -22.64
C HIS A 275 -1.34 14.78 -23.72
N GLY A 276 -0.44 13.95 -24.26
CA GLY A 276 0.56 14.41 -25.22
C GLY A 276 1.69 15.21 -24.58
N THR A 277 2.70 15.58 -25.37
CA THR A 277 3.98 16.13 -24.86
C THR A 277 3.80 17.48 -24.17
N MET A 278 3.03 18.40 -24.77
CA MET A 278 2.89 19.77 -24.25
C MET A 278 2.19 19.81 -22.89
N ALA A 279 1.06 19.10 -22.77
CA ALA A 279 0.32 19.07 -21.51
C ALA A 279 1.03 18.22 -20.45
N THR A 280 1.84 17.22 -20.85
CA THR A 280 2.69 16.48 -19.90
C THR A 280 3.64 17.40 -19.14
N ALA A 281 4.22 18.42 -19.79
CA ALA A 281 5.06 19.40 -19.11
C ALA A 281 4.33 20.10 -17.94
N LYS A 282 3.04 20.44 -18.12
CA LYS A 282 2.22 21.00 -17.03
C LYS A 282 2.10 20.04 -15.84
N TYR A 283 1.86 18.75 -16.08
CA TYR A 283 1.76 17.75 -15.01
C TYR A 283 3.10 17.51 -14.32
N LEU A 284 4.21 17.52 -15.06
CA LEU A 284 5.56 17.47 -14.46
C LEU A 284 5.81 18.69 -13.57
N THR A 285 5.35 19.88 -13.95
CA THR A 285 5.38 21.06 -13.09
C THR A 285 4.55 20.87 -11.82
N ILE A 286 3.34 20.29 -11.93
CA ILE A 286 2.52 19.94 -10.74
C ILE A 286 3.25 18.95 -9.83
N CYS A 287 4.02 18.02 -10.39
CA CYS A 287 4.85 17.13 -9.57
C CYS A 287 6.05 17.85 -8.93
N ALA A 288 6.70 18.77 -9.64
CA ALA A 288 7.90 19.45 -9.15
C ALA A 288 7.62 20.53 -8.10
N LEU A 289 6.54 21.30 -8.26
CA LEU A 289 6.25 22.45 -7.40
C LEU A 289 6.09 22.09 -5.92
N PRO A 290 5.34 21.04 -5.50
CA PRO A 290 5.24 20.66 -4.10
C PRO A 290 6.59 20.31 -3.48
N GLN A 291 7.49 19.67 -4.24
CA GLN A 291 8.83 19.35 -3.75
C GLN A 291 9.63 20.61 -3.41
N ILE A 292 9.53 21.64 -4.26
CA ILE A 292 10.23 22.92 -4.03
C ILE A 292 9.57 23.66 -2.86
N ILE A 293 8.25 23.80 -2.88
CA ILE A 293 7.49 24.58 -1.88
C ILE A 293 7.73 24.04 -0.47
N LEU A 294 7.59 22.73 -0.28
CA LEU A 294 7.84 22.10 1.02
C LEU A 294 9.32 22.21 1.42
N ALA A 295 10.24 22.22 0.46
CA ALA A 295 11.66 22.30 0.75
C ALA A 295 12.18 23.72 1.03
N ILE A 296 11.39 24.80 0.79
CA ILE A 296 11.87 26.19 0.85
C ILE A 296 12.69 26.49 2.11
N PRO A 297 12.23 26.19 3.35
CA PRO A 297 12.99 26.55 4.55
C PRO A 297 14.39 25.91 4.59
N PHE A 298 14.49 24.67 4.11
CA PHE A 298 15.74 23.90 4.10
C PHE A 298 16.65 24.31 2.95
N LEU A 299 16.06 24.60 1.78
CA LEU A 299 16.77 25.09 0.60
C LEU A 299 17.39 26.48 0.83
N LEU A 300 16.75 27.34 1.63
CA LEU A 300 17.28 28.67 1.94
C LEU A 300 18.51 28.61 2.87
N VAL A 301 18.60 27.58 3.73
CA VAL A 301 19.72 27.43 4.67
C VAL A 301 20.87 26.63 4.05
N ASN A 302 20.59 25.47 3.46
CA ASN A 302 21.61 24.63 2.84
C ASN A 302 21.02 23.80 1.68
N PRO A 303 20.94 24.37 0.45
CA PRO A 303 20.32 23.68 -0.68
C PRO A 303 21.03 22.36 -1.03
N TRP A 304 22.36 22.34 -0.95
CA TRP A 304 23.16 21.16 -1.27
C TRP A 304 22.96 20.06 -0.22
N GLY A 305 22.96 20.43 1.06
CA GLY A 305 22.66 19.53 2.17
C GLY A 305 21.28 18.90 2.03
N TYR A 306 20.26 19.69 1.72
CA TYR A 306 18.91 19.19 1.49
C TYR A 306 18.87 18.17 0.33
N ILE A 307 19.42 18.51 -0.85
CA ILE A 307 19.32 17.66 -2.04
C ILE A 307 20.01 16.30 -1.84
N ILE A 308 21.24 16.29 -1.31
CA ILE A 308 21.98 15.04 -1.08
C ILE A 308 21.27 14.15 -0.06
N GLN A 309 20.72 14.77 0.97
CA GLN A 309 20.25 14.05 2.14
C GLN A 309 18.80 13.54 1.96
N SER A 310 17.88 14.38 1.47
CA SER A 310 16.46 14.05 1.27
C SER A 310 16.22 12.94 0.24
N PHE A 311 17.09 12.83 -0.77
CA PHE A 311 17.03 11.80 -1.81
C PHE A 311 18.34 11.00 -1.84
N ASN A 312 18.85 10.59 -0.68
CA ASN A 312 20.17 9.94 -0.57
C ASN A 312 20.26 8.60 -1.33
N LEU A 313 20.59 8.68 -2.63
CA LEU A 313 20.80 7.54 -3.54
C LEU A 313 22.10 6.77 -3.22
N GLY A 314 22.99 7.37 -2.44
CA GLY A 314 24.24 6.77 -2.00
C GLY A 314 24.10 5.94 -0.71
N ARG A 315 22.92 5.98 -0.04
CA ARG A 315 22.73 5.28 1.23
C ARG A 315 22.94 3.79 1.05
N GLN A 316 23.78 3.24 1.91
CA GLN A 316 23.99 1.80 2.01
C GLN A 316 23.36 1.31 3.29
N PHE A 317 22.48 0.32 3.14
CA PHE A 317 21.88 -0.34 4.28
C PHE A 317 22.72 -1.54 4.73
N PHE A 318 22.66 -1.87 6.02
CA PHE A 318 23.39 -3.01 6.56
C PHE A 318 22.87 -4.33 6.00
N TYR A 319 23.81 -5.23 5.68
CA TYR A 319 23.52 -6.53 5.10
C TYR A 319 22.69 -7.44 6.02
N ILE A 320 22.70 -7.22 7.34
CA ILE A 320 21.87 -7.98 8.28
C ILE A 320 20.37 -7.75 8.10
N TRP A 321 19.97 -6.56 7.63
CA TRP A 321 18.56 -6.18 7.49
C TRP A 321 17.98 -6.47 6.11
N THR A 322 18.79 -6.95 5.17
CA THR A 322 18.33 -7.25 3.82
C THR A 322 17.51 -8.54 3.80
N VAL A 323 16.33 -8.47 3.20
CA VAL A 323 15.47 -9.63 2.95
C VAL A 323 15.88 -10.31 1.64
N ASN A 324 16.33 -9.53 0.66
CA ASN A 324 16.80 -10.01 -0.62
C ASN A 324 18.34 -10.00 -0.71
N TRP A 325 18.89 -10.81 -1.62
CA TRP A 325 20.35 -10.97 -1.83
C TRP A 325 21.13 -11.56 -0.66
N ARG A 326 20.47 -12.17 0.33
CA ARG A 326 21.14 -12.94 1.41
C ARG A 326 21.91 -14.17 0.89
N LEU A 327 21.64 -14.57 -0.35
CA LEU A 327 22.38 -15.62 -1.06
C LEU A 327 23.76 -15.19 -1.58
N VAL A 328 24.02 -13.87 -1.62
CA VAL A 328 25.27 -13.29 -2.12
C VAL A 328 26.13 -12.86 -0.91
N PRO A 329 27.45 -13.10 -0.92
CA PRO A 329 28.35 -12.63 0.13
C PRO A 329 28.26 -11.12 0.40
N GLU A 330 28.49 -10.71 1.64
CA GLU A 330 28.35 -9.30 2.09
C GLU A 330 29.29 -8.34 1.34
N ASP A 331 30.51 -8.77 1.04
CA ASP A 331 31.50 -8.01 0.28
C ASP A 331 30.99 -7.68 -1.14
N LEU A 332 30.37 -8.64 -1.82
CA LEU A 332 29.76 -8.39 -3.14
C LEU A 332 28.50 -7.54 -3.02
N PHE A 333 27.68 -7.73 -1.97
CA PHE A 333 26.48 -6.92 -1.72
C PHE A 333 26.80 -5.43 -1.50
N LEU A 334 27.93 -5.14 -0.85
CA LEU A 334 28.40 -3.78 -0.58
C LEU A 334 29.20 -3.16 -1.73
N ASP A 335 29.57 -3.95 -2.75
CA ASP A 335 30.32 -3.46 -3.92
C ASP A 335 29.49 -2.47 -4.76
N LYS A 336 30.10 -1.32 -5.06
CA LYS A 336 29.53 -0.29 -5.95
C LYS A 336 29.27 -0.84 -7.36
N LYS A 337 30.10 -1.76 -7.87
CA LYS A 337 29.90 -2.40 -9.18
C LYS A 337 28.61 -3.22 -9.18
N PHE A 338 28.32 -3.93 -8.10
CA PHE A 338 27.08 -4.68 -7.95
C PHE A 338 25.86 -3.76 -7.92
N GLN A 339 25.93 -2.65 -7.18
CA GLN A 339 24.86 -1.62 -7.20
C GLN A 339 24.62 -1.05 -8.61
N LEU A 340 25.68 -0.70 -9.33
CA LEU A 340 25.58 -0.15 -10.70
C LEU A 340 25.03 -1.19 -11.68
N LEU A 341 25.41 -2.46 -11.53
CA LEU A 341 24.88 -3.56 -12.33
C LEU A 341 23.37 -3.72 -12.11
N LEU A 342 22.91 -3.73 -10.86
CA LEU A 342 21.48 -3.80 -10.53
C LEU A 342 20.69 -2.63 -11.11
N LEU A 343 21.22 -1.41 -11.00
CA LEU A 343 20.62 -0.21 -11.59
C LEU A 343 20.54 -0.31 -13.13
N ALA A 344 21.60 -0.80 -13.79
CA ALA A 344 21.60 -1.02 -15.23
C ALA A 344 20.55 -2.08 -15.65
N CYS A 345 20.49 -3.21 -14.93
CA CYS A 345 19.50 -4.26 -15.16
C CYS A 345 18.07 -3.74 -14.96
N HIS A 346 17.83 -2.93 -13.93
CA HIS A 346 16.54 -2.27 -13.70
C HIS A 346 16.13 -1.40 -14.89
N ALA A 347 17.03 -0.50 -15.33
CA ALA A 347 16.77 0.41 -16.45
C ALA A 347 16.51 -0.35 -17.76
N VAL A 348 17.32 -1.38 -18.06
CA VAL A 348 17.14 -2.23 -19.23
C VAL A 348 15.79 -2.96 -19.17
N CYS A 349 15.43 -3.53 -18.02
CA CYS A 349 14.14 -4.23 -17.87
C CYS A 349 12.95 -3.28 -18.07
N LEU A 350 12.99 -2.07 -17.50
CA LEU A 350 11.96 -1.05 -17.74
C LEU A 350 11.85 -0.69 -19.24
N LEU A 351 12.97 -0.49 -19.93
CA LEU A 351 12.99 -0.19 -21.37
C LEU A 351 12.43 -1.34 -22.20
N LEU A 352 12.75 -2.59 -21.84
CA LEU A 352 12.22 -3.78 -22.49
C LEU A 352 10.70 -3.90 -22.29
N PHE A 353 10.21 -3.72 -21.06
CA PHE A 353 8.77 -3.71 -20.78
C PHE A 353 8.05 -2.58 -21.49
N PHE A 354 8.61 -1.37 -21.49
CA PHE A 354 8.08 -0.26 -22.25
C PHE A 354 7.97 -0.62 -23.74
N HIS A 355 9.09 -1.06 -24.35
CA HIS A 355 9.17 -1.27 -25.78
C HIS A 355 8.31 -2.45 -26.27
N PHE A 356 8.30 -3.56 -25.54
CA PHE A 356 7.67 -4.80 -25.99
C PHE A 356 6.31 -5.07 -25.37
N LYS A 357 5.95 -4.43 -24.26
CA LYS A 357 4.70 -4.68 -23.51
C LYS A 357 3.82 -3.45 -23.41
N TRP A 358 4.28 -2.38 -22.76
CA TRP A 358 3.42 -1.22 -22.47
C TRP A 358 2.94 -0.52 -23.74
N LYS A 359 3.80 -0.32 -24.75
CA LYS A 359 3.35 0.26 -26.04
C LYS A 359 2.18 -0.52 -26.68
N ARG A 360 2.11 -1.84 -26.49
CA ARG A 360 1.04 -2.67 -27.07
C ARG A 360 -0.33 -2.41 -26.43
N LEU A 361 -0.37 -1.87 -25.21
CA LEU A 361 -1.61 -1.41 -24.57
C LEU A 361 -2.23 -0.22 -25.29
N TYR A 362 -1.42 0.54 -26.05
CA TYR A 362 -1.81 1.80 -26.68
C TYR A 362 -1.63 1.72 -28.20
N GLN A 363 -2.26 0.74 -28.86
CA GLN A 363 -2.07 0.47 -30.30
C GLN A 363 -2.35 1.67 -31.22
N CYS A 364 -3.23 2.58 -30.81
CA CYS A 364 -3.56 3.80 -31.55
C CYS A 364 -2.52 4.93 -31.40
N VAL A 365 -1.51 4.75 -30.54
CA VAL A 365 -0.53 5.78 -30.19
C VAL A 365 0.80 5.52 -30.90
N ARG A 366 1.27 6.52 -31.65
CA ARG A 366 2.63 6.53 -32.20
C ARG A 366 3.54 7.30 -31.26
N PHE A 367 4.38 6.57 -30.53
CA PHE A 367 5.39 7.14 -29.64
C PHE A 367 6.42 7.93 -30.46
N ARG A 368 6.42 9.26 -30.31
CA ARG A 368 7.30 10.23 -30.95
C ARG A 368 7.63 11.33 -29.94
N VAL A 369 8.59 12.20 -30.24
CA VAL A 369 8.92 13.35 -29.37
C VAL A 369 7.69 14.25 -29.15
N TRP A 370 6.96 14.52 -30.23
CA TRP A 370 5.74 15.34 -30.20
C TRP A 370 4.50 14.46 -30.35
N MET A 371 3.89 14.14 -29.21
CA MET A 371 2.66 13.35 -29.13
C MET A 371 1.45 14.26 -28.97
N LYS A 372 0.37 13.95 -29.71
CA LYS A 372 -0.95 14.53 -29.49
C LYS A 372 -1.68 13.76 -28.37
N PRO A 373 -2.55 14.41 -27.60
CA PRO A 373 -3.36 13.73 -26.58
C PRO A 373 -4.25 12.66 -27.20
N LEU A 374 -4.45 11.56 -26.47
CA LEU A 374 -5.47 10.58 -26.81
C LEU A 374 -6.85 11.13 -26.39
N PRO A 375 -7.85 11.18 -27.29
CA PRO A 375 -9.15 11.79 -26.99
C PRO A 375 -9.99 10.96 -26.03
N HIS A 376 -9.78 9.64 -25.98
CA HIS A 376 -10.53 8.73 -25.10
C HIS A 376 -9.83 8.56 -23.76
N THR A 377 -10.64 8.28 -22.73
CA THR A 377 -10.15 7.91 -21.40
C THR A 377 -9.43 6.56 -21.46
N LEU A 378 -8.41 6.41 -20.61
CA LEU A 378 -7.68 5.15 -20.50
C LEU A 378 -8.51 4.16 -19.67
N THR A 379 -8.47 2.90 -20.06
CA THR A 379 -9.07 1.82 -19.26
C THR A 379 -8.26 1.58 -17.98
N SER A 380 -8.87 0.99 -16.95
CA SER A 380 -8.20 0.73 -15.68
C SER A 380 -6.92 -0.11 -15.84
N SER A 381 -6.94 -1.14 -16.69
CA SER A 381 -5.77 -1.97 -16.95
C SER A 381 -4.68 -1.23 -17.74
N GLN A 382 -5.04 -0.28 -18.61
CA GLN A 382 -4.09 0.58 -19.30
C GLN A 382 -3.36 1.53 -18.34
N ILE A 383 -3.90 1.82 -17.16
CA ILE A 383 -3.29 2.68 -16.13
C ILE A 383 -2.49 1.83 -15.14
N ILE A 384 -3.14 0.84 -14.52
CA ILE A 384 -2.60 0.14 -13.35
C ILE A 384 -1.50 -0.84 -13.73
N LEU A 385 -1.67 -1.60 -14.82
CA LEU A 385 -0.70 -2.63 -15.20
C LEU A 385 0.70 -2.05 -15.44
N PRO A 386 0.90 -0.94 -16.19
CA PRO A 386 2.19 -0.28 -16.29
C PRO A 386 2.73 0.22 -14.95
N LEU A 387 1.91 0.91 -14.15
CA LEU A 387 2.32 1.48 -12.86
C LEU A 387 2.84 0.40 -11.91
N PHE A 388 2.05 -0.66 -11.72
CA PHE A 388 2.40 -1.73 -10.78
C PHE A 388 3.55 -2.57 -11.30
N THR A 389 3.65 -2.79 -12.61
CA THR A 389 4.79 -3.49 -13.22
C THR A 389 6.09 -2.69 -13.07
N ALA A 390 6.05 -1.36 -13.24
CA ALA A 390 7.22 -0.50 -13.04
C ALA A 390 7.77 -0.62 -11.61
N ASN A 391 6.88 -0.51 -10.62
CA ASN A 391 7.24 -0.68 -9.22
C ASN A 391 7.80 -2.07 -8.93
N PHE A 392 7.16 -3.12 -9.44
CA PHE A 392 7.60 -4.49 -9.24
C PHE A 392 8.99 -4.76 -9.84
N ILE A 393 9.28 -4.22 -11.03
CA ILE A 393 10.63 -4.24 -11.61
C ILE A 393 11.61 -3.52 -10.65
N GLY A 394 11.22 -2.40 -10.06
CA GLY A 394 11.97 -1.72 -9.00
C GLY A 394 12.29 -2.64 -7.81
N MET A 395 11.28 -3.34 -7.28
CA MET A 395 11.45 -4.29 -6.17
C MET A 395 12.43 -5.43 -6.53
N CYS A 396 12.33 -6.00 -7.73
CA CYS A 396 13.18 -7.12 -8.15
C CYS A 396 14.68 -6.76 -8.20
N PHE A 397 14.99 -5.52 -8.63
CA PHE A 397 16.36 -5.07 -8.82
C PHE A 397 16.88 -4.16 -7.68
N SER A 398 16.10 -3.96 -6.63
CA SER A 398 16.55 -3.21 -5.45
C SER A 398 17.70 -3.96 -4.78
N ARG A 399 18.79 -3.24 -4.48
CA ARG A 399 19.97 -3.85 -3.83
C ARG A 399 19.67 -4.29 -2.40
N SER A 400 19.00 -3.46 -1.60
CA SER A 400 18.59 -3.81 -0.24
C SER A 400 17.09 -3.65 -0.10
N LEU A 401 16.43 -4.69 0.38
CA LEU A 401 15.04 -4.65 0.79
C LEU A 401 14.95 -4.89 2.28
N HIS A 402 14.57 -3.86 3.03
CA HIS A 402 14.28 -4.00 4.45
C HIS A 402 12.84 -4.38 4.67
N TYR A 403 12.57 -5.04 5.77
CA TYR A 403 11.26 -5.56 6.13
C TYR A 403 10.10 -4.56 6.03
N GLN A 404 10.32 -3.28 6.30
CA GLN A 404 9.31 -2.23 6.12
C GLN A 404 8.90 -2.00 4.65
N PHE A 405 9.79 -2.29 3.70
CA PHE A 405 9.55 -2.10 2.27
C PHE A 405 8.57 -3.12 1.68
N TYR A 406 8.11 -4.09 2.48
CA TYR A 406 7.08 -5.02 2.02
C TYR A 406 5.80 -4.28 1.60
N VAL A 407 5.43 -3.22 2.33
CA VAL A 407 4.25 -2.40 2.03
C VAL A 407 4.32 -1.71 0.67
N TRP A 408 5.52 -1.55 0.09
CA TRP A 408 5.70 -0.88 -1.22
C TRP A 408 5.03 -1.62 -2.37
N TYR A 409 4.75 -2.92 -2.20
CA TYR A 409 4.18 -3.74 -3.27
C TYR A 409 3.24 -4.84 -2.79
N PHE A 410 3.12 -5.12 -1.48
CA PHE A 410 2.20 -6.13 -0.96
C PHE A 410 0.80 -6.04 -1.57
N HIS A 411 0.17 -4.87 -1.51
CA HIS A 411 -1.19 -4.72 -2.05
C HIS A 411 -1.21 -4.89 -3.58
N THR A 412 -0.17 -4.44 -4.29
CA THR A 412 -0.09 -4.50 -5.77
C THR A 412 0.20 -5.89 -6.32
N LEU A 413 0.81 -6.78 -5.53
CA LEU A 413 1.09 -8.18 -5.89
C LEU A 413 -0.17 -8.93 -6.34
N HIS A 414 -1.29 -8.69 -5.67
CA HIS A 414 -2.56 -9.33 -5.98
C HIS A 414 -3.01 -8.99 -7.41
N TYR A 415 -2.96 -7.71 -7.80
CA TYR A 415 -3.29 -7.32 -9.16
C TYR A 415 -2.26 -7.86 -10.18
N ILE A 416 -0.97 -7.82 -9.85
CA ILE A 416 0.11 -8.31 -10.72
C ILE A 416 -0.06 -9.80 -11.03
N LEU A 417 -0.29 -10.62 -10.02
CA LEU A 417 -0.45 -12.07 -10.18
C LEU A 417 -1.70 -12.42 -10.99
N TRP A 418 -2.81 -11.74 -10.75
CA TRP A 418 -4.04 -11.92 -11.54
C TRP A 418 -3.97 -11.28 -12.93
N SER A 419 -2.94 -10.50 -13.19
CA SER A 419 -2.60 -10.05 -14.53
C SER A 419 -1.79 -11.07 -15.33
N THR A 420 -1.38 -12.20 -14.73
CA THR A 420 -0.64 -13.28 -15.41
C THR A 420 -1.56 -14.43 -15.88
N ALA A 421 -1.05 -15.26 -16.78
CA ALA A 421 -1.74 -16.49 -17.21
C ALA A 421 -1.52 -17.70 -16.26
N LEU A 422 -0.91 -17.49 -15.08
CA LEU A 422 -0.65 -18.57 -14.12
C LEU A 422 -1.96 -19.18 -13.58
N PRO A 423 -2.00 -20.48 -13.24
CA PRO A 423 -3.13 -21.06 -12.51
C PRO A 423 -3.31 -20.40 -11.14
N SER A 424 -4.56 -20.30 -10.65
CA SER A 424 -4.87 -19.65 -9.36
C SER A 424 -4.11 -20.24 -8.18
N VAL A 425 -3.91 -21.57 -8.17
CA VAL A 425 -3.12 -22.26 -7.14
C VAL A 425 -1.68 -21.74 -7.09
N VAL A 426 -1.05 -21.55 -8.26
CA VAL A 426 0.32 -21.02 -8.35
C VAL A 426 0.37 -19.57 -7.90
N ARG A 427 -0.65 -18.76 -8.21
CA ARG A 427 -0.72 -17.37 -7.76
C ARG A 427 -0.77 -17.27 -6.23
N ILE A 428 -1.63 -18.07 -5.60
CA ILE A 428 -1.77 -18.11 -4.14
C ILE A 428 -0.49 -18.66 -3.49
N LEU A 429 0.11 -19.70 -4.07
CA LEU A 429 1.39 -20.24 -3.60
C LEU A 429 2.49 -19.18 -3.65
N LEU A 430 2.59 -18.41 -4.74
CA LEU A 430 3.56 -17.32 -4.85
C LEU A 430 3.34 -16.22 -3.80
N LEU A 431 2.08 -15.85 -3.50
CA LEU A 431 1.78 -14.94 -2.40
C LEU A 431 2.28 -15.50 -1.06
N GLY A 432 2.02 -16.78 -0.77
CA GLY A 432 2.48 -17.44 0.45
C GLY A 432 4.01 -17.54 0.54
N CYS A 433 4.70 -17.86 -0.55
CA CYS A 433 6.16 -17.90 -0.60
C CYS A 433 6.78 -16.52 -0.36
N ILE A 434 6.18 -15.46 -0.93
CA ILE A 434 6.61 -14.09 -0.68
C ILE A 434 6.36 -13.73 0.79
N GLU A 435 5.16 -13.94 1.32
CA GLU A 435 4.81 -13.70 2.73
C GLU A 435 5.79 -14.39 3.69
N LEU A 436 6.09 -15.68 3.46
CA LEU A 436 7.07 -16.45 4.23
C LEU A 436 8.47 -15.83 4.15
N SER A 437 8.89 -15.40 2.95
CA SER A 437 10.20 -14.78 2.75
C SER A 437 10.33 -13.47 3.52
N TRP A 438 9.28 -12.65 3.53
CA TRP A 438 9.25 -11.43 4.32
C TRP A 438 9.14 -11.70 5.81
N ASN A 439 8.48 -12.78 6.24
CA ASN A 439 8.33 -13.10 7.66
C ASN A 439 9.53 -13.78 8.31
N THR A 440 10.50 -14.26 7.54
CA THR A 440 11.73 -14.87 8.05
C THR A 440 12.71 -13.81 8.55
N TYR A 441 12.97 -13.73 9.86
CA TYR A 441 13.96 -12.84 10.47
C TYR A 441 14.94 -13.60 11.41
N PRO A 442 16.26 -13.38 11.30
CA PRO A 442 16.95 -12.73 10.17
C PRO A 442 16.74 -13.52 8.88
N SER A 443 16.93 -12.87 7.73
CA SER A 443 16.79 -13.55 6.44
C SER A 443 17.85 -14.66 6.28
N THR A 444 17.47 -15.72 5.56
CA THR A 444 18.34 -16.86 5.26
C THR A 444 18.62 -16.93 3.75
N VAL A 445 19.63 -17.72 3.36
CA VAL A 445 19.88 -18.03 1.93
C VAL A 445 18.63 -18.63 1.29
N PHE A 446 17.91 -19.50 2.00
CA PHE A 446 16.67 -20.10 1.52
C PHE A 446 15.56 -19.07 1.33
N SER A 447 15.24 -18.27 2.35
CA SER A 447 14.16 -17.27 2.24
C SER A 447 14.46 -16.21 1.18
N SER A 448 15.72 -15.76 1.08
CA SER A 448 16.11 -14.83 0.02
C SER A 448 16.07 -15.46 -1.37
N SER A 449 16.44 -16.74 -1.52
CA SER A 449 16.36 -17.45 -2.81
C SER A 449 14.91 -17.68 -3.22
N LEU A 450 14.04 -18.01 -2.25
CA LEU A 450 12.61 -18.17 -2.47
C LEU A 450 11.95 -16.87 -2.93
N LEU A 451 12.34 -15.73 -2.33
CA LEU A 451 11.87 -14.41 -2.75
C LEU A 451 12.27 -14.11 -4.19
N HIS A 452 13.54 -14.29 -4.54
CA HIS A 452 14.05 -14.08 -5.89
C HIS A 452 13.43 -15.02 -6.92
N GLY A 453 13.24 -16.30 -6.58
CA GLY A 453 12.54 -17.27 -7.42
C GLY A 453 11.09 -16.86 -7.67
N SER A 454 10.39 -16.41 -6.62
CA SER A 454 9.02 -15.91 -6.74
C SER A 454 8.94 -14.67 -7.61
N HIS A 455 9.85 -13.71 -7.42
CA HIS A 455 9.94 -12.51 -8.24
C HIS A 455 10.23 -12.82 -9.71
N PHE A 456 11.15 -13.74 -9.96
CA PHE A 456 11.49 -14.19 -11.31
C PHE A 456 10.29 -14.86 -12.01
N ILE A 457 9.57 -15.75 -11.33
CA ILE A 457 8.37 -16.40 -11.89
C ILE A 457 7.29 -15.36 -12.21
N ILE A 458 7.09 -14.36 -11.35
CA ILE A 458 6.10 -13.30 -11.60
C ILE A 458 6.53 -12.43 -12.79
N LEU A 459 7.78 -11.98 -12.84
CA LEU A 459 8.29 -11.10 -13.89
C LEU A 459 8.24 -11.77 -15.27
N THR A 460 8.63 -13.04 -15.33
CA THR A 460 8.51 -13.88 -16.53
C THR A 460 7.05 -14.07 -16.93
N SER A 461 6.17 -14.40 -15.98
CA SER A 461 4.74 -14.58 -16.27
C SER A 461 4.05 -13.28 -16.72
N LEU A 462 4.46 -12.13 -16.20
CA LEU A 462 4.05 -10.82 -16.69
C LEU A 462 4.52 -10.58 -18.12
N TRP A 463 5.75 -10.98 -18.46
CA TRP A 463 6.25 -10.87 -19.83
C TRP A 463 5.34 -11.62 -20.81
N TRP A 464 4.84 -12.80 -20.47
CA TRP A 464 3.90 -13.55 -21.33
C TRP A 464 2.42 -13.24 -21.08
N SER A 465 2.09 -12.22 -20.28
CA SER A 465 0.70 -11.88 -19.99
C SER A 465 -0.07 -11.48 -21.27
N PRO A 466 -1.28 -12.06 -21.49
CA PRO A 466 -2.12 -11.67 -22.60
C PRO A 466 -2.73 -10.27 -22.43
N LEU A 467 -2.76 -9.72 -21.20
CA LEU A 467 -3.35 -8.40 -20.92
C LEU A 467 -2.60 -7.25 -21.61
N TYR A 468 -1.33 -7.44 -21.96
CA TYR A 468 -0.57 -6.48 -22.76
C TYR A 468 -1.00 -6.42 -24.23
N THR A 469 -1.82 -7.37 -24.69
CA THR A 469 -2.31 -7.44 -26.06
C THR A 469 -3.83 -7.26 -26.05
N PRO A 470 -4.34 -6.06 -26.38
CA PRO A 470 -5.77 -5.85 -26.55
C PRO A 470 -6.33 -6.86 -27.55
N GLN A 471 -7.31 -7.67 -27.13
CA GLN A 471 -8.04 -8.52 -28.08
C GLN A 471 -8.77 -7.60 -29.07
N LYS A 472 -8.54 -7.78 -30.37
CA LYS A 472 -9.40 -7.18 -31.39
C LYS A 472 -10.81 -7.69 -31.12
N LYS A 473 -11.74 -6.80 -30.73
CA LYS A 473 -13.17 -7.12 -30.80
C LYS A 473 -13.46 -7.51 -32.25
N VAL A 474 -13.63 -8.79 -32.51
CA VAL A 474 -14.24 -9.26 -33.75
C VAL A 474 -15.66 -8.72 -33.70
N MET A 475 -15.94 -7.65 -34.44
CA MET A 475 -17.32 -7.27 -34.72
C MET A 475 -17.89 -8.41 -35.55
N VAL A 476 -18.54 -9.36 -34.89
CA VAL A 476 -19.44 -10.28 -35.56
C VAL A 476 -20.57 -9.39 -36.08
N ALA A 477 -20.48 -9.03 -37.36
CA ALA A 477 -21.58 -8.41 -38.06
C ALA A 477 -22.73 -9.43 -38.03
N SER A 478 -23.66 -9.21 -37.11
CA SER A 478 -24.98 -9.81 -37.16
C SER A 478 -25.58 -9.40 -38.50
N LYS A 479 -25.53 -10.30 -39.48
CA LYS A 479 -26.40 -10.22 -40.65
C LYS A 479 -27.81 -10.39 -40.12
N MET A 480 -28.54 -9.28 -39.99
CA MET A 480 -30.00 -9.35 -39.96
C MET A 480 -30.42 -9.92 -41.32
N HIS A 481 -31.01 -11.11 -41.29
CA HIS A 481 -31.79 -11.67 -42.37
C HIS A 481 -33.26 -11.56 -42.03
#